data_AF-A0A392MH65-F1
#
_entry.id   AF-A0A392MH65-F1
#
_cell.length_a   1.000
_cell.length_b   1.000
_cell.length_c   1.000
_cell.angle_alpha   90.00
_cell.angle_beta   90.00
_cell.angle_gamma   90.00
#
_symmetry.space_group_name_H-M   'P 1'
#
loop_
_entity.id
_entity.type
_entity.pdbx_description
1 polymer ?
#
loop_
_entity_poly.entity_id
_entity_poly.type
_entity_poly.pdbx_seq_one_letter_code
_entity_poly.pdbx_strand_id
1 'polypeptide(L)'
;MVLVKKVNGKWRMCVDFTDQNKACPKDPYPLPNIDRLIDGASGYRTLSFMDVYSGYNQIKMSPLDAPHTAFMSNTCNYHYK
;
A
#
# COMPACT_ATOMS: atom_id res chain seq x y z
N MET A 1 -14.50 -5.42 6.93
CA MET A 1 -13.38 -6.29 6.52
C MET A 1 -13.94 -7.46 5.71
N VAL A 2 -13.30 -7.84 4.60
CA VAL A 2 -13.68 -8.97 3.74
C VAL A 2 -12.52 -9.97 3.70
N LEU A 3 -12.83 -11.26 3.79
CA LEU A 3 -11.85 -12.33 3.59
C LEU A 3 -11.90 -12.81 2.14
N VAL A 4 -10.76 -12.75 1.46
CA VAL A 4 -10.63 -13.17 0.06
C VAL A 4 -9.72 -14.39 0.00
N LYS A 5 -10.18 -15.45 -0.67
CA LYS A 5 -9.38 -16.66 -0.90
C LYS A 5 -8.46 -16.43 -2.09
N LYS A 6 -7.15 -16.52 -1.88
CA LYS A 6 -6.16 -16.45 -2.98
C LYS A 6 -6.14 -17.77 -3.75
N VAL A 7 -5.69 -17.70 -5.00
CA VAL A 7 -5.47 -18.89 -5.86
C VAL A 7 -4.52 -19.92 -5.24
N ASN A 8 -3.56 -19.47 -4.41
CA ASN A 8 -2.65 -20.36 -3.67
C ASN A 8 -3.26 -20.95 -2.38
N GLY A 9 -4.58 -20.83 -2.19
CA GLY A 9 -5.32 -21.35 -1.04
C GLY A 9 -5.21 -20.50 0.24
N LYS A 10 -4.33 -19.50 0.30
CA LYS A 10 -4.20 -18.63 1.48
C LYS A 10 -5.35 -17.61 1.56
N TRP A 11 -5.74 -17.25 2.78
CA TRP A 11 -6.69 -16.17 3.01
C TRP A 11 -5.99 -14.81 3.03
N ARG A 12 -6.65 -13.79 2.46
CA ARG A 12 -6.24 -12.39 2.53
C ARG A 12 -7.34 -11.60 3.21
N MET A 13 -6.96 -10.79 4.20
CA MET A 13 -7.82 -9.75 4.74
C MET A 13 -7.79 -8.54 3.81
N CYS A 14 -8.97 -8.07 3.39
CA CYS A 14 -9.15 -6.85 2.62
C CYS A 14 -10.07 -5.91 3.40
N VAL A 15 -9.59 -4.70 3.68
CA VAL A 15 -10.43 -3.63 4.25
C VAL A 15 -10.92 -2.77 3.10
N ASP A 16 -12.22 -2.50 3.04
CA ASP A 16 -12.80 -1.63 2.03
C ASP A 16 -12.67 -0.18 2.50
N PHE A 17 -11.73 0.54 1.89
CA PHE A 17 -11.49 1.95 2.13
C PHE A 17 -12.07 2.83 1.01
N THR A 18 -12.98 2.33 0.18
CA THR A 18 -13.47 3.04 -1.01
C THR A 18 -14.02 4.43 -0.69
N ASP A 19 -14.86 4.56 0.34
CA ASP A 19 -15.47 5.85 0.68
C ASP A 19 -14.49 6.75 1.45
N GLN A 20 -13.62 6.19 2.28
CA GLN A 20 -12.54 6.94 2.92
C GLN A 20 -11.58 7.52 1.87
N ASN A 21 -11.18 6.74 0.88
CA ASN A 21 -10.30 7.18 -0.21
C ASN A 21 -10.94 8.25 -1.11
N LYS A 22 -12.27 8.33 -1.17
CA LYS A 22 -12.99 9.42 -1.85
C LYS A 22 -13.03 10.69 -1.01
N ALA A 23 -13.14 10.56 0.31
CA ALA A 23 -13.20 11.69 1.25
C ALA A 23 -11.81 12.30 1.51
N CYS A 24 -10.74 11.51 1.48
CA CYS A 24 -9.38 11.98 1.66
C CYS A 24 -8.88 12.76 0.43
N PRO A 25 -8.27 13.94 0.61
CA PRO A 25 -7.61 14.64 -0.49
C PRO A 25 -6.47 13.79 -1.04
N LYS A 26 -6.34 13.76 -2.37
CA LYS A 26 -5.21 13.08 -3.02
C LYS A 26 -3.98 13.98 -2.99
N ASP A 27 -2.87 13.44 -2.48
CA ASP A 27 -1.55 14.06 -2.54
C ASP A 27 -0.65 13.25 -3.50
N PRO A 28 -0.72 13.50 -4.82
CA PRO A 28 0.04 12.72 -5.78
C PRO A 28 1.52 13.08 -5.75
N TYR A 29 2.37 12.11 -5.38
CA TYR A 29 3.81 12.24 -5.59
C TYR A 29 4.14 12.19 -7.09
N PRO A 30 4.90 13.15 -7.65
CA PRO A 30 5.23 13.16 -9.06
C PRO A 30 6.15 11.98 -9.40
N LEU A 31 5.61 10.98 -10.09
CA LEU A 31 6.39 9.84 -10.56
C LEU A 31 7.22 10.24 -11.79
N PRO A 32 8.48 9.81 -11.89
CA PRO A 32 9.31 10.09 -13.05
C PRO A 32 8.75 9.39 -14.30
N ASN A 33 8.96 10.03 -15.45
CA ASN A 33 8.65 9.43 -16.75
C ASN A 33 9.49 8.16 -16.96
N ILE A 34 8.88 7.11 -17.52
CA ILE A 34 9.51 5.81 -17.74
C ILE A 34 10.77 5.88 -18.62
N ASP A 35 10.78 6.71 -19.65
CA ASP A 35 11.93 6.89 -20.54
C ASP A 35 13.12 7.46 -19.76
N ARG A 36 12.86 8.42 -18.86
CA ARG A 36 13.92 8.99 -17.99
C ARG A 36 14.49 7.96 -17.02
N LEU A 37 13.67 7.02 -16.56
CA LEU A 37 14.14 5.91 -15.72
C LEU A 37 15.03 4.94 -16.51
N ILE A 38 14.63 4.62 -17.75
CA ILE A 38 15.38 3.73 -18.63
C ILE A 38 16.71 4.36 -19.04
N ASP A 39 16.70 5.61 -19.49
CA ASP A 39 17.90 6.36 -19.88
C ASP A 39 18.86 6.48 -18.69
N GLY A 40 18.33 6.75 -17.49
CA GLY A 40 19.10 6.83 -16.26
C GLY A 40 19.72 5.49 -15.81
N ALA A 41 19.17 4.36 -16.24
CA ALA A 41 19.72 3.02 -15.99
C ALA A 41 20.58 2.49 -17.16
N SER A 42 20.55 3.16 -18.31
CA SER A 42 21.32 2.78 -19.49
C SER A 42 22.82 3.00 -19.26
N GLY A 43 23.66 2.12 -19.80
CA GLY A 43 25.12 2.22 -19.68
C GLY A 43 25.74 1.61 -18.42
N TYR A 44 24.93 1.18 -17.44
CA TYR A 44 25.42 0.38 -16.31
C TYR A 44 25.59 -1.09 -16.70
N ARG A 45 26.71 -1.69 -16.28
CA ARG A 45 27.03 -3.11 -16.55
C ARG A 45 26.13 -4.09 -15.79
N THR A 46 25.62 -3.67 -14.64
CA THR A 46 24.80 -4.49 -13.74
C THR A 46 23.68 -3.65 -13.15
N LEU A 47 22.48 -4.21 -13.09
CA LEU A 47 21.32 -3.64 -12.41
C LEU A 47 20.86 -4.63 -11.32
N SER A 48 20.44 -4.10 -10.17
CA SER A 48 19.81 -4.89 -9.11
C SER A 48 18.41 -4.37 -8.85
N PHE A 49 17.47 -5.29 -8.68
CA PHE A 49 16.08 -4.99 -8.38
C PHE A 49 15.77 -5.42 -6.95
N MET A 50 15.22 -4.49 -6.16
CA MET A 50 14.77 -4.77 -4.81
C MET A 50 13.25 -4.87 -4.81
N ASP A 51 12.72 -5.96 -4.27
CA ASP A 51 11.29 -6.10 -4.05
C ASP A 51 10.88 -5.40 -2.75
N VAL A 52 9.99 -4.42 -2.88
CA VAL A 52 9.43 -3.64 -1.75
C VAL A 52 7.95 -3.94 -1.57
N TYR A 53 7.48 -5.15 -1.97
CA TYR A 53 6.09 -5.56 -1.82
C TYR A 53 5.53 -5.39 -0.40
N SER A 54 6.37 -5.60 0.62
CA SER A 54 5.99 -5.44 2.03
C SER A 54 6.01 -3.99 2.53
N GLY A 55 6.39 -3.02 1.68
CA GLY A 55 6.56 -1.60 2.05
C GLY A 55 5.31 -0.97 2.64
N TYR A 56 4.12 -1.39 2.19
CA TYR A 56 2.84 -0.93 2.73
C TYR A 56 2.68 -1.13 4.24
N ASN A 57 3.31 -2.17 4.80
CA ASN A 57 3.21 -2.48 6.24
C ASN A 57 4.42 -1.96 7.05
N GLN A 58 5.39 -1.33 6.40
CA GLN A 58 6.62 -0.82 7.04
C GLN A 58 6.55 0.69 7.29
N ILE A 59 5.76 1.42 6.48
CA ILE A 59 5.50 2.85 6.67
C ILE A 59 4.44 3.01 7.76
N LYS A 60 4.77 3.75 8.82
CA LYS A 60 3.86 3.99 9.94
C LYS A 60 2.79 4.99 9.57
N MET A 61 1.61 4.80 10.12
CA MET A 61 0.55 5.80 10.08
C MET A 61 0.91 6.99 10.97
N SER A 62 0.49 8.17 10.55
CA SER A 62 0.45 9.34 11.43
C SER A 62 -0.44 9.03 12.64
N PRO A 63 0.00 9.29 13.89
CA PRO A 63 -0.81 8.99 15.08
C PRO A 63 -2.19 9.66 15.09
N LEU A 64 -2.31 10.82 14.44
CA LEU A 64 -3.57 11.55 14.33
C LEU A 64 -4.53 10.87 13.33
N ASP A 65 -3.98 10.23 12.30
CA ASP A 65 -4.75 9.65 11.20
C ASP A 65 -4.99 8.15 11.34
N ALA A 66 -4.24 7.48 12.22
CA ALA A 66 -4.41 6.05 12.52
C ALA A 66 -5.86 5.66 12.83
N PRO A 67 -6.64 6.41 13.67
CA PRO A 67 -8.04 6.09 13.91
C PRO A 67 -8.94 6.12 12.66
N HIS A 68 -8.57 6.90 11.64
CA HIS A 68 -9.30 6.93 10.37
C HIS A 68 -9.12 5.65 9.56
N THR A 69 -8.11 4.84 9.84
CA THR A 69 -7.91 3.51 9.20
C THR A 69 -8.61 2.38 9.95
N ALA A 70 -9.54 2.69 10.84
CA ALA A 70 -10.20 1.70 11.68
C ALA A 70 -11.09 0.75 10.87
N PHE A 71 -11.11 -0.52 11.26
CA PHE A 71 -11.99 -1.54 10.72
C PHE A 71 -12.51 -2.47 11.82
N MET A 72 -13.76 -2.91 11.64
CA MET A 72 -14.39 -3.93 12.47
C MET A 72 -13.96 -5.32 12.05
N SER A 73 -13.47 -6.10 13.02
CA SER A 73 -13.48 -7.56 13.01
C SER A 73 -14.72 -8.07 13.75
N ASN A 74 -14.98 -9.38 13.74
CA ASN A 74 -16.13 -10.00 14.39
C ASN A 74 -16.17 -9.77 15.91
N THR A 75 -15.03 -9.44 16.52
CA THR A 75 -14.87 -9.36 17.98
C THR A 75 -14.45 -7.99 18.49
N CYS A 76 -13.88 -7.14 17.63
CA CYS A 76 -13.30 -5.85 18.05
C CYS A 76 -12.91 -4.96 16.86
N ASN A 77 -12.66 -3.70 17.19
CA ASN A 77 -12.13 -2.68 16.28
C ASN A 77 -10.61 -2.67 16.28
N TYR A 78 -10.02 -2.63 15.11
CA TYR A 78 -8.59 -2.47 14.89
C TYR A 78 -8.33 -1.25 14.02
N HIS A 79 -7.13 -0.68 14.11
CA HIS A 79 -6.65 0.35 13.18
C HIS A 79 -5.18 0.07 12.83
N TYR A 80 -4.70 0.63 11.72
CA TYR A 80 -3.30 0.53 11.32
C TYR A 80 -2.43 1.51 12.13
N LYS A 81 -1.22 1.06 12.46
CA LYS A 81 -0.22 1.82 13.21
C LYS A 81 0.80 2.48 12.31
#